data_AF-A0A1V4YR28-F1
#
_entry.id   AF-A0A1V4YR28-F1
#
_cell.length_a   1.000
_cell.length_b   1.000
_cell.length_c   1.000
_cell.angle_alpha   90.00
_cell.angle_beta   90.00
_cell.angle_gamma   90.00
#
_symmetry.space_group_name_H-M   'P 1'
#
loop_
_entity.id
_entity.type
_entity.pdbx_description
1 polymer ?
#
loop_
_entity_poly.entity_id
_entity_poly.type
_entity_poly.pdbx_seq_one_letter_code
_entity_poly.pdbx_strand_id
1 'polypeptide(L)'
;MSLIEIGCCGAYCGTCKLLKEQLCKGCKLGYENNKRDITKAKCKIKVCCISKNYNSCADCPDTSTCQTIIEFYEKKGYKYAKYKQAIEFIKHSGYDEFIKIADTWTNAYGKY
;
A
#
# COMPACT_ATOMS: atom_id res chain seq x y z
N MET A 1 -10.05 -3.82 -11.73
CA MET A 1 -9.29 -3.00 -10.77
C MET A 1 -7.81 -3.12 -11.11
N SER A 2 -6.98 -2.13 -10.76
CA SER A 2 -5.56 -2.10 -11.20
C SER A 2 -4.60 -1.90 -10.03
N LEU A 3 -3.33 -2.29 -10.23
CA LEU A 3 -2.27 -2.22 -9.20
C LEU A 3 -2.05 -0.82 -8.61
N ILE A 4 -2.53 0.23 -9.28
CA ILE A 4 -2.46 1.62 -8.80
C ILE A 4 -3.32 1.85 -7.55
N GLU A 5 -4.36 1.02 -7.36
CA GLU A 5 -5.27 1.08 -6.23
C GLU A 5 -4.65 0.42 -4.98
N ILE A 6 -3.55 -0.30 -5.14
CA ILE A 6 -2.78 -0.88 -4.03
C ILE A 6 -1.73 0.13 -3.58
N GLY A 7 -1.79 0.53 -2.31
CA GLY A 7 -0.79 1.36 -1.69
C GLY A 7 0.51 0.59 -1.43
N CYS A 8 1.63 1.29 -1.40
CA CYS A 8 2.95 0.68 -1.16
C CYS A 8 3.04 -0.15 0.14
N CYS A 9 2.23 0.17 1.16
CA CYS A 9 2.17 -0.60 2.40
C CYS A 9 1.18 -1.78 2.36
N GLY A 10 0.53 -2.09 1.24
CA GLY A 10 -0.50 -3.13 1.16
C GLY A 10 -1.91 -2.67 1.52
N ALA A 11 -2.13 -1.37 1.71
CA ALA A 11 -3.47 -0.81 1.88
C ALA A 11 -4.20 -0.80 0.53
N TYR A 12 -5.46 -1.26 0.50
CA TYR A 12 -6.24 -1.24 -0.73
C TYR A 12 -7.12 0.01 -0.82
N CYS A 13 -6.86 0.88 -1.79
CA CYS A 13 -7.56 2.15 -1.92
C CYS A 13 -8.91 2.02 -2.66
N GLY A 14 -9.11 0.97 -3.48
CA GLY A 14 -10.34 0.79 -4.28
C GLY A 14 -11.63 0.76 -3.45
N THR A 15 -11.54 0.28 -2.21
CA THR A 15 -12.66 0.23 -1.25
C THR A 15 -12.60 1.32 -0.18
N CYS A 16 -11.60 2.22 -0.23
CA CYS A 16 -11.40 3.25 0.78
C CYS A 16 -12.41 4.41 0.63
N LYS A 17 -13.27 4.59 1.64
CA LYS A 17 -14.25 5.68 1.70
C LYS A 17 -13.64 7.07 1.49
N LEU A 18 -12.49 7.36 2.13
CA LEU A 18 -11.83 8.67 2.01
C LEU A 18 -11.34 8.97 0.59
N LEU A 19 -10.95 7.95 -0.18
CA LEU A 19 -10.60 8.16 -1.59
C LEU A 19 -11.87 8.40 -2.42
N LYS A 20 -12.94 7.62 -2.19
CA LYS A 20 -14.24 7.80 -2.87
C LYS A 20 -14.86 9.18 -2.61
N GLU A 21 -14.71 9.70 -1.40
CA GLU A 21 -15.17 11.04 -0.99
C GLU A 21 -14.20 12.17 -1.41
N GLN A 22 -13.13 11.87 -2.15
CA GLN A 22 -12.12 12.84 -2.61
C GLN A 22 -11.36 13.57 -1.48
N LEU A 23 -11.43 13.05 -0.24
CA LEU A 23 -10.71 13.58 0.93
C LEU A 23 -9.25 13.08 0.99
N CYS A 24 -8.93 12.01 0.26
CA CYS A 24 -7.59 11.45 0.13
C CYS A 24 -7.14 11.50 -1.33
N LYS A 25 -5.94 12.02 -1.60
CA LYS A 25 -5.35 12.04 -2.95
C LYS A 25 -4.75 10.71 -3.41
N GLY A 26 -4.93 9.63 -2.64
CA GLY A 26 -4.32 8.33 -2.90
C GLY A 26 -2.81 8.26 -2.59
N CYS A 27 -2.32 7.03 -2.43
CA CYS A 27 -0.90 6.80 -2.13
C CYS A 27 0.00 6.94 -3.36
N LYS A 28 -0.39 6.40 -4.51
CA LYS A 28 0.34 6.47 -5.78
C LYS A 28 -0.25 7.49 -6.77
N LEU A 29 -1.55 7.74 -6.69
CA LEU A 29 -2.26 8.66 -7.57
C LEU A 29 -1.63 10.07 -7.55
N GLY A 30 -1.35 10.59 -8.74
CA GLY A 30 -0.80 11.92 -8.96
C GLY A 30 0.73 12.03 -8.86
N TYR A 31 1.45 10.95 -8.53
CA TYR A 31 2.92 10.91 -8.62
C TYR A 31 3.40 10.47 -10.01
N GLU A 32 2.66 9.58 -10.69
CA GLU A 32 3.00 9.09 -12.03
C GLU A 32 2.96 10.17 -13.11
N ASN A 33 2.11 11.20 -12.95
CA ASN A 33 1.97 12.31 -13.88
C ASN A 33 2.68 13.59 -13.40
N ASN A 34 3.60 13.49 -12.44
CA ASN A 34 4.36 14.60 -11.85
C ASN A 34 3.51 15.75 -11.27
N LYS A 35 2.20 15.58 -11.09
CA LYS A 35 1.33 16.59 -10.45
C LYS A 35 1.63 16.73 -8.95
N ARG A 36 2.33 15.75 -8.37
CA ARG A 36 2.72 15.73 -6.96
C ARG A 36 4.21 15.42 -6.85
N ASP A 37 4.88 16.19 -6.01
CA ASP A 37 6.27 15.97 -5.66
C ASP A 37 6.39 14.90 -4.57
N ILE A 38 7.08 13.79 -4.89
CA ILE A 38 7.29 12.67 -3.97
C ILE A 38 8.19 13.03 -2.80
N THR A 39 9.13 13.96 -2.99
CA THR A 39 10.07 14.39 -1.93
C THR A 39 9.35 15.10 -0.78
N LYS A 40 8.19 15.71 -1.06
CA LYS A 40 7.34 16.38 -0.07
C LYS A 40 6.43 15.40 0.69
N ALA A 41 6.45 14.10 0.36
CA ALA A 41 5.60 13.12 1.03
C ALA A 41 6.16 12.75 2.42
N LYS A 42 5.32 12.85 3.46
CA LYS A 42 5.69 12.48 4.83
C LYS A 42 5.87 10.97 5.06
N CYS A 43 5.34 10.13 4.18
CA CYS A 43 5.35 8.68 4.38
C CYS A 43 6.62 8.05 3.80
N LYS A 44 7.55 7.61 4.66
CA LYS A 44 8.82 6.97 4.25
C LYS A 44 8.61 5.75 3.33
N ILE A 45 7.65 4.86 3.65
CA ILE A 45 7.33 3.71 2.78
C ILE A 45 7.00 4.16 1.36
N LYS A 46 6.15 5.19 1.25
CA LYS A 46 5.70 5.69 -0.05
C LYS A 46 6.87 6.24 -0.87
N VAL A 47 7.71 7.06 -0.24
CA VAL A 47 8.90 7.62 -0.88
C VAL A 47 9.80 6.49 -1.38
N CYS A 48 10.16 5.53 -0.52
CA CYS A 48 11.03 4.41 -0.88
C CYS A 48 10.46 3.55 -2.02
N CYS A 49 9.21 3.11 -1.90
CA CYS A 49 8.55 2.24 -2.87
C CYS A 49 8.39 2.89 -4.25
N ILE A 50 7.96 4.17 -4.30
CA ILE A 50 7.79 4.88 -5.58
C ILE A 50 9.15 5.18 -6.20
N SER A 51 10.16 5.61 -5.42
CA SER A 51 11.50 5.86 -5.94
C SER A 51 12.19 4.60 -6.48
N LYS A 52 11.83 3.41 -5.97
CA LYS A 52 12.29 2.11 -6.49
C LYS A 52 11.42 1.55 -7.62
N ASN A 53 10.39 2.27 -8.04
CA ASN A 53 9.42 1.86 -9.05
C ASN A 53 8.74 0.51 -8.74
N TYR A 54 8.44 0.25 -7.47
CA TYR A 54 7.73 -0.95 -7.03
C TYR A 54 6.22 -0.75 -7.04
N ASN A 55 5.47 -1.82 -7.32
CA ASN A 55 4.03 -1.83 -7.14
C ASN A 55 3.69 -1.82 -5.64
N SER A 56 4.42 -2.57 -4.82
CA SER A 56 4.28 -2.43 -3.38
C SER A 56 5.54 -2.89 -2.67
N CYS A 57 5.56 -2.75 -1.34
CA CYS A 57 6.62 -3.34 -0.54
C CYS A 57 6.71 -4.87 -0.67
N ALA A 58 5.72 -5.56 -1.25
CA ALA A 58 5.81 -6.99 -1.57
C ALA A 58 6.87 -7.29 -2.64
N ASP A 59 7.15 -6.33 -3.54
CA ASP A 59 8.20 -6.47 -4.56
C ASP A 59 9.61 -6.27 -3.98
N CYS A 60 9.71 -5.83 -2.72
CA CYS A 60 11.00 -5.65 -2.07
C CYS A 60 11.59 -7.04 -1.74
N PRO A 61 12.78 -7.40 -2.25
CA PRO A 61 13.40 -8.70 -1.96
C PRO A 61 13.62 -8.88 -0.45
N ASP A 62 14.06 -7.81 0.21
CA ASP A 62 14.42 -7.76 1.62
C ASP A 62 13.24 -7.41 2.55
N THR A 63 12.01 -7.86 2.24
CA THR A 63 10.82 -7.44 3.00
C THR A 63 10.93 -7.67 4.52
N SER A 64 11.62 -8.74 4.93
CA SER A 64 11.80 -9.15 6.32
C SER A 64 12.90 -8.38 7.07
N THR A 65 13.86 -7.80 6.35
CA THR A 65 15.01 -7.09 6.93
C THR A 65 15.00 -5.59 6.61
N CYS A 66 14.08 -5.14 5.75
CA CYS A 66 13.96 -3.74 5.38
C CYS A 66 13.47 -2.89 6.55
N GLN A 67 14.37 -2.10 7.12
CA GLN A 67 14.09 -1.21 8.24
C GLN A 67 12.89 -0.28 7.99
N THR A 68 12.72 0.23 6.77
CA THR A 68 11.59 1.10 6.41
C THR A 68 10.23 0.39 6.53
N ILE A 69 10.20 -0.91 6.22
CA ILE A 69 9.00 -1.75 6.31
C ILE A 69 8.73 -2.11 7.78
N ILE A 70 9.77 -2.54 8.50
CA ILE A 70 9.71 -2.91 9.92
C ILE A 70 9.18 -1.72 10.75
N GLU A 71 9.84 -0.56 10.67
CA GLU A 71 9.44 0.66 11.40
C GLU A 71 7.99 1.09 11.11
N PHE A 72 7.50 0.79 9.91
CA PHE A 72 6.13 1.15 9.54
C PHE A 72 5.10 0.21 10.17
N TYR A 73 5.37 -1.09 10.18
CA TYR A 73 4.45 -2.08 10.75
C TYR A 73 4.47 -2.15 12.27
N GLU A 74 5.55 -1.71 12.91
CA GLU A 74 5.64 -1.58 14.37
C GLU A 74 4.85 -0.38 14.94
N LYS A 75 4.31 0.48 14.08
CA LYS A 75 3.49 1.61 14.53
C LYS A 75 2.24 1.13 15.27
N LYS A 76 1.86 1.89 16.31
CA LYS A 76 0.62 1.63 17.06
C LYS A 76 -0.60 1.76 16.14
N GLY A 77 -1.40 0.70 16.08
CA GLY A 77 -2.70 0.69 15.42
C GLY A 77 -2.96 -0.60 14.63
N TYR A 78 -4.16 -1.15 14.79
CA TYR A 78 -4.58 -2.42 14.17
C TYR A 78 -4.36 -2.48 12.65
N LYS A 79 -4.56 -1.35 11.95
CA LYS A 79 -4.37 -1.25 10.50
C LYS A 79 -2.95 -1.63 10.04
N TYR A 80 -1.91 -1.35 10.84
CA TYR A 80 -0.53 -1.63 10.45
C TYR A 80 -0.24 -3.14 10.43
N ALA A 81 -0.81 -3.90 11.36
CA ALA A 81 -0.76 -5.36 11.33
C ALA A 81 -1.51 -5.91 10.11
N LYS A 82 -2.65 -5.33 9.73
CA LYS A 82 -3.39 -5.72 8.52
C LYS A 82 -2.66 -5.40 7.22
N TYR A 83 -1.94 -4.28 7.17
CA TYR A 83 -1.07 -3.93 6.06
C TYR A 83 0.11 -4.88 5.93
N LYS A 84 0.68 -5.34 7.05
CA LYS A 84 1.70 -6.39 7.05
C LYS A 84 1.16 -7.70 6.45
N GLN A 85 0.01 -8.16 6.94
CA GLN A 85 -0.67 -9.36 6.41
C GLN A 85 -0.97 -9.23 4.90
N ALA A 86 -1.35 -8.04 4.44
CA ALA A 86 -1.56 -7.75 3.03
C ALA A 86 -0.31 -7.98 2.18
N ILE A 87 0.83 -7.42 2.62
CA ILE A 87 2.11 -7.57 1.91
C ILE A 87 2.58 -9.03 1.92
N GLU A 88 2.43 -9.73 3.05
CA GLU A 88 2.75 -11.16 3.14
C GLU A 88 1.89 -11.99 2.19
N PHE A 89 0.58 -11.71 2.13
CA PHE A 89 -0.34 -12.37 1.20
C PHE A 89 0.05 -12.11 -0.25
N ILE A 90 0.29 -10.85 -0.64
CA ILE A 90 0.71 -10.51 -2.02
C ILE A 90 2.01 -11.23 -2.39
N LYS A 91 2.97 -11.32 -1.45
CA LYS A 91 4.25 -12.00 -1.70
C LYS A 91 4.08 -13.51 -1.91
N HIS A 92 3.11 -14.12 -1.26
CA HIS A 92 2.85 -15.56 -1.37
C HIS A 92 1.94 -15.94 -2.54
N SER A 93 0.86 -15.19 -2.73
CA SER A 93 -0.24 -15.52 -3.65
C SER A 93 -0.29 -14.65 -4.90
N GLY A 94 0.50 -13.58 -4.94
CA GLY A 94 0.50 -12.61 -6.04
C GLY A 94 -0.56 -11.52 -5.91
N TYR A 95 -0.45 -10.51 -6.78
CA TYR A 95 -1.34 -9.36 -6.79
C TYR A 95 -2.75 -9.68 -7.27
N ASP A 96 -2.91 -10.59 -8.22
CA ASP A 96 -4.22 -10.91 -8.80
C ASP A 96 -5.15 -11.54 -7.76
N GLU A 97 -4.64 -12.49 -6.98
CA GLU A 97 -5.38 -13.10 -5.87
C GLU A 97 -5.70 -12.06 -4.78
N PHE A 98 -4.77 -11.15 -4.51
CA PHE A 98 -4.99 -10.08 -3.55
C PHE A 98 -6.14 -9.16 -3.98
N ILE A 99 -6.20 -8.77 -5.25
CA ILE A 99 -7.26 -7.89 -5.76
C ILE A 99 -8.63 -8.58 -5.66
N LYS A 100 -8.73 -9.87 -6.02
CA LYS A 100 -9.97 -10.65 -5.91
C LYS A 100 -10.56 -10.61 -4.50
N ILE A 101 -9.74 -10.76 -3.47
CA ILE A 101 -10.21 -10.69 -2.08
C ILE A 101 -10.45 -9.26 -1.63
N ALA A 102 -9.59 -8.32 -2.02
CA ALA A 102 -9.62 -6.93 -1.55
C ALA A 102 -10.84 -6.16 -2.07
N ASP A 103 -11.33 -6.53 -3.25
CA ASP A 103 -12.55 -5.98 -3.86
C ASP A 103 -13.81 -6.23 -3.02
N THR A 104 -13.79 -7.26 -2.16
CA THR A 104 -14.92 -7.57 -1.26
C THR A 104 -14.91 -6.76 0.04
N TRP A 105 -13.85 -5.99 0.31
CA TRP A 105 -13.71 -5.30 1.58
C TRP A 105 -14.54 -4.02 1.66
N THR A 106 -14.90 -3.64 2.89
CA THR A 106 -15.61 -2.38 3.17
C THR A 106 -14.66 -1.22 3.51
N ASN A 107 -13.38 -1.50 3.73
CA ASN A 107 -12.35 -0.53 4.13
C ASN A 107 -11.00 -0.85 3.46
N ALA A 108 -10.01 0.00 3.67
CA ALA A 108 -8.68 -0.12 3.05
C ALA A 108 -7.82 -1.33 3.50
N TYR A 109 -8.38 -2.17 4.36
CA TYR A 109 -7.82 -3.43 4.82
C TYR A 109 -8.96 -4.39 5.15
N GLY A 110 -8.74 -5.68 4.93
CA GLY A 110 -9.71 -6.73 5.16
C GLY A 110 -9.47 -7.55 6.43
N LYS A 111 -10.37 -8.51 6.64
CA LYS A 111 -10.09 -9.66 7.49
C LYS A 111 -9.35 -10.68 6.63
N TYR A 112 -8.17 -11.08 7.09
CA TYR A 112 -7.39 -12.20 6.59
C TYR A 112 -7.51 -13.29 7.65
#